data_AF-A0A936D3X1-F1
#
_entry.id   AF-A0A936D3X1-F1
#
_cell.length_a   1.000
_cell.length_b   1.000
_cell.length_c   1.000
_cell.angle_alpha   90.00
_cell.angle_beta   90.00
_cell.angle_gamma   90.00
#
_symmetry.space_group_name_H-M   'P 1'
#
loop_
_entity.id
_entity.type
_entity.pdbx_description
1 polymer ?
#
loop_
_entity_poly.entity_id
_entity_poly.type
_entity_poly.pdbx_seq_one_letter_code
_entity_poly.pdbx_strand_id
1 'polypeptide(L)'
;MMVGLLILKQLENLSDERVVLAWKQNPYYQAFCGIKNFHNQLPCHATELVHFRKRIGAKGVEKIFVMSVKLHDKKSGRVDSQC
;
A
#
# COMPACT_ATOMS: atom_id res chain seq x y z
N MET A 1 6.68 -0.06 -4.52
CA MET A 1 5.32 0.18 -5.05
C MET A 1 4.34 -0.96 -4.74
N MET A 2 4.58 -2.21 -5.15
CA MET A 2 3.60 -3.32 -4.97
C MET A 2 3.16 -3.57 -3.52
N VAL A 3 4.10 -3.53 -2.56
CA VAL A 3 3.78 -3.69 -1.13
C VAL A 3 2.86 -2.58 -0.62
N GLY A 4 3.07 -1.34 -1.07
CA GLY A 4 2.21 -0.21 -0.70
C GLY A 4 0.79 -0.35 -1.24
N LEU A 5 0.63 -0.83 -2.47
CA LEU A 5 -0.69 -1.14 -3.04
C LEU A 5 -1.41 -2.25 -2.29
N LEU A 6 -0.70 -3.30 -1.87
CA LEU A 6 -1.28 -4.35 -1.01
C LEU A 6 -1.73 -3.78 0.34
N ILE A 7 -0.91 -2.95 0.98
CA ILE A 7 -1.29 -2.33 2.26
C ILE A 7 -2.53 -1.42 2.08
N LEU A 8 -2.55 -0.58 1.04
CA LEU A 8 -3.71 0.27 0.71
C LEU A 8 -4.98 -0.55 0.46
N LYS A 9 -4.84 -1.68 -0.24
CA LYS A 9 -5.93 -2.62 -0.46
C LYS A 9 -6.53 -3.10 0.87
N GLN A 10 -5.70 -3.48 1.83
CA GLN A 10 -6.15 -3.93 3.14
C GLN A 10 -6.72 -2.80 4.01
N LEU A 11 -6.17 -1.58 3.92
CA LEU A 11 -6.67 -0.42 4.67
C LEU A 11 -8.07 0.00 4.21
N GLU A 12 -8.29 0.06 2.90
CA GLU A 12 -9.56 0.51 2.30
C GLU A 12 -10.52 -0.65 1.99
N ASN A 13 -10.09 -1.89 2.24
CA ASN A 13 -10.81 -3.13 1.91
C ASN A 13 -11.31 -3.19 0.45
N LEU A 14 -10.46 -2.76 -0.50
CA LEU A 14 -10.77 -2.68 -1.93
C LEU A 14 -10.36 -3.94 -2.71
N SER A 15 -10.88 -4.10 -3.93
CA SER A 15 -10.37 -5.09 -4.89
C SER A 15 -9.07 -4.63 -5.56
N ASP A 16 -8.32 -5.56 -6.15
CA ASP A 16 -7.04 -5.26 -6.83
C ASP A 16 -7.20 -4.27 -7.99
N GLU A 17 -8.33 -4.31 -8.68
CA GLU A 17 -8.65 -3.35 -9.76
C GLU A 17 -8.98 -1.97 -9.20
N ARG A 18 -9.79 -1.94 -8.13
CA ARG A 18 -10.23 -0.70 -7.51
C ARG A 18 -9.10 0.03 -6.81
N VAL A 19 -8.16 -0.67 -6.19
CA VAL A 19 -6.99 -0.02 -5.55
C VAL A 19 -6.07 0.62 -6.58
N VAL A 20 -5.85 -0.02 -7.74
CA VAL A 20 -5.02 0.52 -8.83
C VAL A 20 -5.69 1.75 -9.45
N LEU A 21 -7.01 1.74 -9.64
CA LEU A 21 -7.77 2.90 -10.11
C LEU A 21 -7.77 4.04 -9.09
N ALA A 22 -8.00 3.73 -7.81
CA ALA A 22 -7.99 4.71 -6.75
C ALA A 22 -6.61 5.36 -6.58
N TRP A 23 -5.53 4.58 -6.76
CA TRP A 23 -4.17 5.10 -6.76
C TRP A 23 -3.92 6.13 -7.86
N LYS A 24 -4.45 5.87 -9.07
CA LYS A 24 -4.35 6.82 -10.20
C LYS A 24 -5.10 8.13 -9.90
N GLN A 25 -6.25 8.04 -9.24
CA GLN A 25 -7.11 9.20 -8.96
C GLN A 25 -6.68 9.98 -7.71
N ASN A 26 -6.02 9.35 -6.75
CA ASN A 26 -5.73 9.93 -5.45
C ASN A 26 -4.22 10.21 -5.25
N PRO A 27 -3.79 11.49 -5.23
CA PRO A 27 -2.39 11.84 -5.01
C PRO A 27 -1.85 11.38 -3.65
N TYR A 28 -2.69 11.24 -2.63
CA TYR A 28 -2.28 10.72 -1.32
C TYR A 28 -1.84 9.26 -1.40
N TYR A 29 -2.49 8.45 -2.24
CA TYR A 29 -2.11 7.04 -2.44
C TYR A 29 -0.79 6.93 -3.21
N GLN A 30 -0.53 7.88 -4.11
CA GLN A 30 0.76 7.98 -4.79
C GLN A 30 1.88 8.36 -3.81
N ALA A 31 1.65 9.38 -2.99
CA ALA A 31 2.58 9.79 -1.95
C ALA A 31 2.86 8.67 -0.94
N PHE A 32 1.84 7.92 -0.52
CA PHE A 32 1.99 6.75 0.35
C PHE A 32 2.90 5.67 -0.26
N CYS A 33 2.80 5.46 -1.58
CA CYS A 33 3.66 4.55 -2.31
C CYS A 33 5.09 5.10 -2.57
N GLY A 34 5.41 6.30 -2.07
CA GLY A 34 6.71 6.95 -2.21
C GLY A 34 6.89 7.77 -3.49
N ILE A 35 5.81 8.05 -4.22
CA ILE A 35 5.85 8.88 -5.41
C ILE A 35 5.84 10.36 -5.00
N LYS A 36 6.77 11.15 -5.55
CA LYS A 36 6.89 12.59 -5.24
C LYS A 36 6.01 13.49 -6.11
N ASN A 37 5.74 13.08 -7.35
CA ASN A 37 5.01 13.86 -8.34
C ASN A 37 3.73 13.14 -8.74
N PHE A 38 2.64 13.86 -8.96
CA PHE A 38 1.39 13.24 -9.39
C PHE A 38 1.51 12.65 -10.80
N HIS A 39 1.18 11.36 -10.93
CA HIS A 39 1.12 10.64 -12.20
C HIS A 39 -0.30 10.15 -12.47
N ASN A 40 -0.86 10.51 -13.63
CA ASN A 40 -2.21 10.08 -14.06
C ASN A 40 -2.18 8.76 -14.85
N GLN A 41 -1.15 7.94 -14.66
CA GLN A 41 -0.99 6.64 -15.32
C GLN A 41 -1.28 5.53 -14.32
N LEU A 42 -1.69 4.36 -14.81
CA LEU A 42 -1.87 3.21 -13.93
C LEU A 42 -0.47 2.74 -13.46
N PRO A 43 -0.31 2.43 -12.16
CA PRO A 43 0.99 2.02 -11.61
C PRO A 43 1.41 0.64 -12.10
N CYS A 44 0.44 -0.26 -12.29
CA CYS A 44 0.63 -1.63 -12.75
C CYS A 44 -0.70 -2.22 -13.21
N HIS A 45 -0.69 -3.39 -13.87
CA HIS A 45 -1.92 -4.12 -14.10
C HIS A 45 -2.39 -4.83 -12.82
N ALA A 46 -3.70 -4.91 -12.59
CA ALA A 46 -4.26 -5.58 -11.40
C ALA A 46 -3.84 -7.06 -11.31
N THR A 47 -3.64 -7.71 -12.46
CA THR A 47 -3.14 -9.08 -12.56
C THR A 47 -1.73 -9.21 -11.97
N GLU A 48 -0.88 -8.20 -12.06
CA GLU A 48 0.47 -8.23 -11.51
C GLU A 48 0.47 -8.31 -9.98
N LEU A 49 -0.53 -7.72 -9.32
CA LEU A 49 -0.71 -7.85 -7.86
C LEU A 49 -1.00 -9.30 -7.46
N VAL A 50 -1.81 -10.01 -8.26
CA VAL A 50 -2.10 -11.43 -8.04
C VAL A 50 -0.84 -12.27 -8.23
N HIS A 51 -0.08 -12.02 -9.29
CA HIS A 51 1.19 -12.73 -9.53
C HIS A 51 2.22 -12.42 -8.45
N PHE A 52 2.29 -11.17 -7.99
CA PHE A 52 3.16 -10.78 -6.90
C PHE A 52 2.79 -11.53 -5.61
N ARG A 53 1.51 -11.61 -5.26
CA ARG A 53 1.02 -12.35 -4.09
C ARG A 53 1.36 -13.84 -4.17
N LYS A 54 1.22 -14.45 -5.35
CA LYS A 54 1.60 -15.85 -5.60
C LYS A 54 3.11 -16.07 -5.43
N ARG A 55 3.95 -15.15 -5.94
CA ARG A 55 5.43 -15.24 -5.87
C ARG A 55 5.96 -15.12 -4.44
N ILE A 56 5.44 -14.20 -3.64
CA ILE A 56 5.89 -14.02 -2.25
C ILE A 56 5.34 -15.09 -1.29
N GLY A 57 4.26 -15.79 -1.69
CA GLY A 57 3.59 -16.80 -0.90
C GLY A 57 2.89 -16.26 0.34
N ALA A 58 2.15 -17.13 1.05
CA ALA A 58 1.39 -16.76 2.24
C ALA A 58 2.27 -16.13 3.34
N LYS A 59 3.45 -16.71 3.60
CA LYS A 59 4.41 -16.19 4.58
C LYS A 59 4.92 -14.78 4.23
N GLY A 60 5.07 -14.48 2.94
CA GLY A 60 5.49 -13.15 2.48
C GLY A 60 4.40 -12.10 2.70
N VAL A 61 3.15 -12.44 2.37
CA VAL A 61 1.97 -11.58 2.61
C VAL A 61 1.77 -11.32 4.10
N GLU A 62 1.91 -12.34 4.93
CA GLU A 62 1.79 -12.24 6.38
C GLU A 62 2.84 -11.28 6.97
N LYS A 63 4.10 -11.36 6.52
CA LYS A 63 5.15 -10.42 6.95
C LYS A 63 4.82 -8.98 6.57
N ILE A 64 4.27 -8.75 5.38
CA ILE A 64 3.82 -7.41 4.95
C ILE A 64 2.71 -6.91 5.86
N PHE A 65 1.75 -7.77 6.18
CA PHE A 65 0.65 -7.44 7.09
C PHE A 65 1.16 -7.10 8.50
N VAL A 66 2.02 -7.93 9.08
CA VAL A 66 2.63 -7.68 10.39
C VAL A 66 3.38 -6.35 10.41
N MET A 67 4.12 -6.01 9.35
CA MET A 67 4.79 -4.72 9.27
C MET A 67 3.81 -3.55 9.16
N SER A 68 2.69 -3.68 8.42
CA SER A 68 1.66 -2.64 8.38
C SER A 68 0.98 -2.41 9.74
N VAL A 69 0.73 -3.49 10.50
CA VAL A 69 0.17 -3.41 11.85
C VAL A 69 1.16 -2.73 12.80
N LYS A 70 2.44 -3.13 12.77
CA LYS A 70 3.50 -2.49 13.57
C LYS A 70 3.67 -1.00 13.27
N LEU A 71 3.50 -0.58 12.02
CA LEU A 71 3.51 0.84 11.65
C LEU A 71 2.33 1.60 12.23
N HIS A 72 1.16 0.97 12.35
CA HIS A 72 -0.02 1.54 13.00
C HIS A 72 0.12 1.61 14.52
N ASP A 73 0.71 0.58 15.13
CA ASP A 73 0.92 0.52 16.58
C ASP A 73 1.84 1.66 17.06
N LYS A 74 2.85 2.04 16.27
CA LYS A 74 3.70 3.20 16.57
C LYS A 74 2.98 4.56 16.46
N LYS A 75 1.81 4.63 15.83
CA LYS A 75 0.99 5.86 15.76
C LYS A 75 -0.02 5.98 16.92
N SER A 76 -0.22 4.94 17.73
CA SER A 76 -1.12 5.02 18.90
C SER A 76 -0.47 5.65 20.15
N GLY A 77 0.82 6.01 20.09
CA GLY A 77 1.48 6.70 21.19
C GLY A 77 2.85 7.28 20.85
N ARG A 78 2.88 8.47 20.25
CA ARG A 78 3.72 9.61 20.70
C ARG A 78 3.51 10.83 19.80
N VAL A 79 2.98 11.88 20.41
CA VAL A 79 3.38 13.25 20.10
C VAL A 79 4.83 13.35 20.54
N ASP A 80 5.78 13.16 19.63
CA ASP A 80 7.12 13.71 19.84
C ASP A 80 7.12 15.08 19.18
N SER A 81 6.63 16.05 19.95
CA SER A 81 7.28 17.36 19.96
C SER A 81 8.75 17.11 20.23
N GLN A 82 9.60 17.46 19.29
CA GLN A 82 10.88 18.01 19.68
C GLN A 82 11.32 19.06 18.66
N CYS A 83 11.73 20.17 19.27
CA CYS A 83 12.14 21.47 18.75
C CYS A 83 13.07 21.45 17.54
#